data_AF-A0A2S6PGR1-F1
#
_entry.id   AF-A0A2S6PGR1-F1
#
_cell.length_a   1.000
_cell.length_b   1.000
_cell.length_c   1.000
_cell.angle_alpha   90.00
_cell.angle_beta   90.00
_cell.angle_gamma   90.00
#
_symmetry.space_group_name_H-M   'P 1'
#
loop_
_entity.id
_entity.type
_entity.pdbx_description
1 polymer ?
#
loop_
_entity_poly.entity_id
_entity_poly.type
_entity_poly.pdbx_seq_one_letter_code
_entity_poly.pdbx_strand_id
1 'polypeptide(L)'
;MTADLVAFIRARFNEELEKARFAAKVVVTQPERFGVEPEDAAKHARFSIAAAEAHLALLDDTVVPYLGTAGRGGRNAEFQLRLLAAPYVEHRDYPHEQEPANQPGSQA
;
A
#
# COMPACT_ATOMS: atom_id res chain seq x y z
N MET A 1 4.60 13.27 -8.80
CA MET A 1 3.34 12.59 -8.44
C MET A 1 3.42 11.07 -8.57
N THR A 2 3.53 10.47 -9.76
CA THR A 2 3.52 9.00 -9.91
C THR A 2 4.66 8.32 -9.13
N ALA A 3 5.87 8.88 -9.19
CA ALA A 3 7.01 8.37 -8.41
C ALA A 3 6.81 8.54 -6.89
N ASP A 4 6.26 9.69 -6.46
CA ASP A 4 5.98 9.96 -5.04
C ASP A 4 4.89 9.03 -4.50
N LEU A 5 3.84 8.77 -5.31
CA LEU A 5 2.76 7.85 -4.96
C LEU A 5 3.26 6.41 -4.88
N VAL A 6 4.15 5.98 -5.79
CA VAL A 6 4.82 4.67 -5.70
C VAL A 6 5.64 4.58 -4.41
N ALA A 7 6.45 5.58 -4.10
CA ALA A 7 7.27 5.61 -2.89
C ALA A 7 6.40 5.57 -1.62
N PHE A 8 5.31 6.35 -1.61
CA PHE A 8 4.34 6.36 -0.53
C PHE A 8 3.70 4.97 -0.32
N ILE A 9 3.14 4.36 -1.37
CA ILE A 9 2.49 3.04 -1.26
C ILE A 9 3.50 1.98 -0.84
N ARG A 10 4.71 1.98 -1.42
CA ARG A 10 5.77 1.05 -1.02
C ARG A 10 6.10 1.20 0.47
N ALA A 11 6.18 2.43 0.99
CA ALA A 11 6.40 2.67 2.41
C ALA A 11 5.24 2.14 3.27
N ARG A 12 3.98 2.33 2.86
CA ARG A 12 2.81 1.79 3.57
C ARG A 12 2.82 0.26 3.59
N PHE A 13 3.07 -0.39 2.46
CA PHE A 13 3.10 -1.86 2.39
C PHE A 13 4.24 -2.47 3.21
N ASN A 14 5.42 -1.82 3.23
CA ASN A 14 6.50 -2.24 4.12
C ASN A 14 6.12 -2.07 5.59
N GLU A 15 5.44 -0.98 5.96
CA GLU A 15 4.94 -0.81 7.33
C GLU A 15 3.93 -1.90 7.72
N GLU A 16 3.00 -2.24 6.83
CA GLU A 16 2.04 -3.32 7.07
C GLU A 16 2.72 -4.69 7.19
N LEU A 17 3.76 -4.97 6.40
CA LEU A 17 4.56 -6.18 6.54
C LEU A 17 5.27 -6.24 7.89
N GLU A 18 5.87 -5.13 8.33
CA GLU A 18 6.53 -5.07 9.64
C GLU A 18 5.53 -5.21 10.80
N LYS A 19 4.34 -4.60 10.68
CA LYS A 19 3.24 -4.82 11.63
C LYS A 19 2.79 -6.27 11.65
N ALA A 20 2.65 -6.91 10.50
CA ALA A 20 2.27 -8.33 10.41
C ALA A 20 3.33 -9.23 11.08
N ARG A 21 4.61 -8.97 10.84
CA ARG A 21 5.73 -9.67 11.49
C ARG A 21 5.76 -9.45 13.00
N PHE A 22 5.54 -8.22 13.44
CA PHE A 22 5.47 -7.89 14.87
C PHE A 22 4.28 -8.57 15.55
N ALA A 23 3.09 -8.45 14.98
CA ALA A 23 1.88 -9.07 15.48
C ALA A 23 2.01 -10.60 15.52
N ALA A 24 2.55 -11.20 14.45
CA ALA A 24 2.87 -12.62 14.41
C ALA A 24 3.78 -13.03 15.57
N LYS A 25 4.88 -12.30 15.81
CA LYS A 25 5.79 -12.57 16.92
C LYS A 25 5.07 -12.47 18.26
N VAL A 26 4.31 -11.40 18.51
CA VAL A 26 3.62 -11.17 19.79
C VAL A 26 2.55 -12.24 20.04
N VAL A 27 1.65 -12.46 19.07
CA VAL A 27 0.52 -13.36 19.20
C VAL A 27 0.98 -14.83 19.31
N VAL A 28 2.00 -15.25 18.55
CA VAL A 28 2.55 -16.62 18.66
C VAL A 28 3.28 -16.84 20.00
N THR A 29 3.88 -15.81 20.59
CA THR A 29 4.59 -15.98 21.88
C THR A 29 3.66 -16.06 23.10
N GLN A 30 2.47 -15.45 23.03
CA GLN A 30 1.49 -15.45 24.14
C GLN A 30 0.05 -15.56 23.62
N PRO A 31 -0.32 -16.63 22.90
CA PRO A 31 -1.63 -16.74 22.24
C PRO A 31 -2.79 -16.75 23.26
N GLU A 32 -2.59 -17.40 24.42
CA GLU A 32 -3.55 -17.47 25.52
C GLU A 32 -3.93 -16.09 26.07
N ARG A 33 -2.99 -15.13 26.09
CA ARG A 33 -3.23 -13.76 26.55
C ARG A 33 -4.27 -13.03 25.70
N PHE A 34 -4.41 -13.44 24.45
CA PHE A 34 -5.36 -12.86 23.48
C PHE A 34 -6.60 -13.72 23.30
N GLY A 35 -6.74 -14.84 24.05
CA GLY A 35 -7.86 -15.76 23.93
C GLY A 35 -7.92 -16.45 22.56
N VAL A 36 -6.77 -16.66 21.91
CA VAL A 36 -6.67 -17.29 20.60
C VAL A 36 -5.93 -18.62 20.73
N GLU A 37 -6.40 -19.65 20.03
CA GLU A 37 -5.69 -20.92 19.96
C GLU A 37 -4.34 -20.76 19.24
N PRO A 38 -3.25 -21.38 19.74
CA PRO A 38 -1.91 -21.22 19.16
C PRO A 38 -1.83 -21.55 17.66
N GLU A 39 -2.60 -22.53 17.20
CA GLU A 39 -2.64 -22.94 15.79
C GLU A 39 -3.30 -21.88 14.89
N ASP A 40 -4.42 -21.31 15.34
CA ASP A 40 -5.12 -20.23 14.64
C ASP A 40 -4.30 -18.95 14.62
N ALA A 41 -3.64 -18.62 15.74
CA ALA A 41 -2.65 -17.55 15.84
C ALA A 41 -1.53 -17.71 14.79
N ALA A 42 -0.94 -18.90 14.69
CA ALA A 42 0.12 -19.19 13.74
C ALA A 42 -0.37 -19.14 12.28
N LYS A 43 -1.58 -19.65 11.99
CA LYS A 43 -2.18 -19.61 10.66
C LYS A 43 -2.47 -18.18 10.22
N HIS A 44 -3.07 -17.39 11.10
CA HIS A 44 -3.38 -15.98 10.84
C HIS A 44 -2.10 -15.17 10.61
N ALA A 45 -1.07 -15.38 11.44
CA ALA A 45 0.24 -14.76 11.28
C ALA A 45 0.86 -15.03 9.90
N ARG A 46 0.88 -16.30 9.46
CA ARG A 46 1.41 -16.67 8.13
C ARG A 46 0.62 -16.02 7.01
N PHE A 47 -0.71 -16.02 7.12
CA PHE A 47 -1.58 -15.39 6.12
C PHE A 47 -1.32 -13.89 6.01
N SER A 48 -1.26 -13.17 7.13
CA SER A 48 -1.06 -11.72 7.16
C SER A 48 0.30 -11.32 6.57
N ILE A 49 1.36 -12.09 6.87
CA ILE A 49 2.69 -11.87 6.26
C ILE A 49 2.61 -12.11 4.74
N ALA A 50 2.06 -13.24 4.31
CA ALA A 50 1.98 -13.58 2.88
C ALA A 50 1.14 -12.56 2.09
N ALA A 51 0.06 -12.05 2.68
CA ALA A 51 -0.77 -11.01 2.07
C ALA A 51 0.01 -9.69 1.90
N ALA A 52 0.77 -9.27 2.91
CA ALA A 52 1.59 -8.07 2.83
C ALA A 52 2.73 -8.21 1.79
N GLU A 53 3.37 -9.38 1.72
CA GLU A 53 4.39 -9.70 0.71
C GLU A 53 3.79 -9.69 -0.71
N ALA A 54 2.58 -10.23 -0.89
CA ALA A 54 1.89 -10.22 -2.18
C ALA A 54 1.58 -8.80 -2.67
N HIS A 55 1.24 -7.87 -1.77
CA HIS A 55 1.04 -6.47 -2.14
C HIS A 55 2.33 -5.79 -2.63
N LEU A 56 3.46 -6.08 -1.98
CA LEU A 56 4.77 -5.58 -2.42
C LEU A 56 5.15 -6.17 -3.79
N ALA A 57 5.00 -7.48 -3.98
CA ALA A 57 5.27 -8.13 -5.25
C ALA A 57 4.37 -7.60 -6.38
N LEU A 58 3.08 -7.39 -6.10
CA LEU A 58 2.16 -6.79 -7.06
C LEU A 58 2.63 -5.39 -7.48
N LEU A 59 3.00 -4.53 -6.53
CA LEU A 59 3.50 -3.19 -6.84
C LEU A 59 4.78 -3.25 -7.68
N ASP A 60 5.78 -4.01 -7.22
CA ASP A 60 7.13 -3.99 -7.78
C ASP A 60 7.24 -4.76 -9.10
N ASP A 61 6.52 -5.87 -9.26
CA ASP A 61 6.62 -6.74 -10.44
C ASP A 61 5.59 -6.42 -11.53
N THR A 62 4.44 -5.82 -11.16
CA THR A 62 3.32 -5.68 -12.11
C THR A 62 2.90 -4.24 -12.36
N VAL A 63 3.11 -3.33 -11.41
CA VAL A 63 2.72 -1.93 -11.57
C VAL A 63 3.91 -1.09 -12.00
N VAL A 64 4.95 -1.04 -11.17
CA VAL A 64 6.14 -0.19 -11.39
C VAL A 64 6.77 -0.37 -12.77
N PRO A 65 6.95 -1.60 -13.31
CA PRO A 65 7.61 -1.79 -14.61
C PRO A 65 6.84 -1.22 -15.80
N TYR A 66 5.53 -1.03 -15.66
CA TYR A 66 4.65 -0.59 -16.74
C TYR A 66 4.24 0.88 -16.60
N LEU A 67 4.54 1.55 -15.49
CA LEU A 67 4.24 2.98 -15.32
C LEU A 67 4.96 3.84 -16.37
N GLY A 68 4.24 4.78 -16.96
CA GLY A 68 4.75 5.66 -18.02
C GLY A 68 4.92 4.99 -19.40
N THR A 69 4.63 3.70 -19.54
CA THR A 69 4.62 3.04 -20.86
C THR A 69 3.43 3.49 -21.69
N ALA A 70 3.59 3.57 -23.01
CA ALA A 70 2.50 3.94 -23.91
C ALA A 70 1.47 2.78 -24.05
N GLY A 71 0.22 3.15 -24.34
CA GLY A 71 -0.83 2.17 -24.65
C GLY A 71 -1.56 1.61 -23.43
N ARG A 72 -2.14 0.41 -23.58
CA ARG A 72 -3.02 -0.17 -22.55
C ARG A 72 -2.26 -0.58 -21.29
N GLY A 73 -1.02 -1.05 -21.42
CA GLY A 73 -0.17 -1.46 -20.30
C GLY A 73 0.03 -0.33 -19.29
N GLY A 74 0.53 0.82 -19.73
CA GLY A 74 0.77 1.96 -18.84
C GLY A 74 -0.50 2.54 -18.23
N ARG A 75 -1.60 2.64 -18.99
CA ARG A 75 -2.89 3.08 -18.42
C ARG A 75 -3.41 2.13 -17.33
N ASN A 76 -3.25 0.82 -17.54
CA ASN A 76 -3.64 -0.16 -16.53
C ASN A 76 -2.76 -0.06 -15.29
N ALA A 77 -1.45 0.14 -15.45
CA ALA A 77 -0.53 0.31 -14.33
C ALA A 77 -0.85 1.58 -13.51
N GLU A 78 -1.17 2.69 -14.17
CA GLU A 78 -1.63 3.92 -13.49
C GLU A 78 -2.93 3.69 -12.71
N PHE A 79 -3.89 2.98 -13.30
CA PHE A 79 -5.15 2.65 -12.64
C PHE A 79 -4.93 1.71 -11.43
N GLN A 80 -4.11 0.67 -11.59
CA GLN A 80 -3.74 -0.23 -10.50
C GLN A 80 -3.03 0.51 -9.37
N LEU A 81 -2.13 1.43 -9.69
CA LEU A 81 -1.47 2.27 -8.69
C LEU A 81 -2.49 3.07 -7.87
N ARG A 82 -3.49 3.68 -8.51
CA ARG A 82 -4.56 4.41 -7.83
C ARG A 82 -5.44 3.49 -6.97
N LEU A 83 -5.74 2.27 -7.44
CA LEU A 83 -6.49 1.29 -6.65
C LEU A 83 -5.73 0.86 -5.40
N LEU A 84 -4.42 0.62 -5.52
CA LEU A 84 -3.56 0.30 -4.37
C LEU A 84 -3.45 1.48 -3.39
N ALA A 85 -3.57 2.70 -3.90
CA ALA A 85 -3.52 3.92 -3.11
C ALA A 85 -4.84 4.24 -2.39
N ALA A 86 -5.97 3.74 -2.90
CA ALA A 86 -7.32 4.13 -2.45
C ALA A 86 -7.55 4.02 -0.93
N PRO A 87 -7.05 2.99 -0.22
CA PRO A 87 -7.21 2.90 1.24
C PRO A 87 -6.50 4.02 2.02
N TYR A 88 -5.57 4.73 1.39
CA TYR A 88 -4.69 5.70 2.03
C TYR A 88 -4.95 7.14 1.63
N VAL A 89 -6.02 7.42 0.87
CA VAL A 89 -6.28 8.77 0.32
C VAL A 89 -6.40 9.86 1.39
N GLU A 90 -6.85 9.50 2.60
CA GLU A 90 -6.96 10.41 3.75
C GLU A 90 -5.70 10.41 4.63
N HIS A 91 -4.68 9.63 4.28
CA HIS A 91 -3.44 9.59 5.04
C HIS A 91 -2.71 10.92 4.91
N ARG A 92 -2.22 11.46 6.03
CA ARG A 92 -1.53 12.76 6.10
C ARG A 92 -0.43 12.92 5.04
N ASP A 93 0.35 11.87 4.85
CA ASP A 93 1.49 11.87 3.93
C ASP A 93 1.14 11.43 2.49
N TYR A 94 -0.16 11.29 2.18
CA TYR A 94 -0.61 10.95 0.84
C TYR A 94 -0.22 12.10 -0.13
N PRO A 95 0.43 11.79 -1.26
CA PRO A 95 0.80 12.82 -2.24
C PRO A 95 -0.44 13.24 -3.03
N HIS A 96 -1.15 14.24 -2.52
CA HIS A 96 -2.27 14.86 -3.21
C HIS A 96 -1.80 15.59 -4.48
N GLU A 97 -2.65 15.60 -5.50
CA GLU A 97 -2.49 16.54 -6.61
C GLU A 97 -2.49 17.96 -6.03
N GLN A 98 -1.44 18.73 -6.28
CA GLN A 98 -1.47 20.15 -5.98
C GLN A 98 -2.58 20.75 -6.83
N GLU A 99 -3.64 21.26 -6.21
CA GLU A 99 -4.64 22.05 -6.92
C GLU A 99 -3.88 23.14 -7.69
N PRO A 100 -4.19 23.36 -8.98
CA PRO A 100 -3.59 24.46 -9.71
C PRO A 100 -3.92 25.73 -8.92
N ALA A 101 -2.87 26.41 -8.45
CA ALA A 101 -3.01 27.65 -7.71
C ALA A 101 -3.99 28.55 -8.45
N ASN A 102 -5.14 28.83 -7.81
CA ASN A 102 -6.16 29.77 -8.28
C ASN A 102 -5.45 30.97 -8.92
N GLN A 103 -5.46 31.07 -10.25
CA GLN A 103 -5.01 32.29 -10.91
C GLN A 103 -6.06 33.37 -10.62
N PRO A 104 -5.74 34.41 -9.83
CA PRO A 104 -6.66 35.52 -9.67
C PRO A 104 -6.50 36.40 -10.89
N GLY A 105 -7.43 36.31 -11.84
CA GLY A 105 -7.47 37.29 -12.92
C GLY A 105 -8.13 36.79 -14.19
N SER A 106 -9.44 36.97 -14.26
CA SER A 106 -10.06 37.41 -15.52
C SER A 106 -11.39 38.09 -15.20
N GLN A 107 -11.33 39.35 -14.77
CA GLN A 107 -12.38 40.29 -15.12
C GLN A 107 -11.98 40.92 -16.45
N ALA A 108 -12.84 40.75 -17.45
CA ALA A 108 -12.94 41.61 -18.62
C ALA A 108 -14.43 41.80 -18.93
#